data_AF-A0A9W8CM48-F1
#
_entry.id   AF-A0A9W8CM48-F1
#
_cell.length_a   1.000
_cell.length_b   1.000
_cell.length_c   1.000
_cell.angle_alpha   90.00
_cell.angle_beta   90.00
_cell.angle_gamma   90.00
#
_symmetry.space_group_name_H-M   'P 1'
#
loop_
_entity.id
_entity.type
_entity.pdbx_description
1 polymer ?
#
loop_
_entity_poly.entity_id
_entity_poly.type
_entity_poly.pdbx_seq_one_letter_code
_entity_poly.pdbx_strand_id
1 'polypeptide(L)'
;MSFLAKKSCAICEKPLAKYSCPKCGIQYCSLACYRDQKHITCTESFYKQQVEESMQSQKADEQAKRQMKELMRRFREQIADDNLLDPDSLDSPADKEADKEDADKEEDVDDDDEHDLAERLQGIDLDGALNHQSAAEIWDRLTKAEKDGFLDMLGKQEIEEIIKPWTPWWGNKQGKRNNEPKIVELSDTENAADIDKSDAASSIPAILNIGVSVQTLAKKVHPSVIFQIIQIELAYAYMMRHVNGEPYNENLQLAFEVMTTVSPLLSSKTADIYPSAHEALVSGFCNIDIGLSSDAKIMLLGDLQAIFDAPIYVAATFSDIYSLLTELLALCKQPKTHETPTPKASIVHRAERRVYFILSVVLQMQNDISAWQFISADISLLKRRFESEFQASK
;
A
#
# COMPACT_ATOMS: atom_id res chain seq x y z
N MET A 1 20.66 -38.14 42.89
CA MET A 1 20.87 -37.99 41.43
C MET A 1 19.52 -38.19 40.74
N SER A 2 18.86 -37.10 40.32
CA SER A 2 17.61 -37.19 39.55
C SER A 2 17.92 -37.09 38.06
N PHE A 3 17.51 -38.12 37.32
CA PHE A 3 17.61 -38.24 35.88
C PHE A 3 16.80 -37.14 35.17
N LEU A 4 17.47 -36.27 34.42
CA LEU A 4 16.82 -35.37 33.45
C LEU A 4 16.40 -36.18 32.22
N ALA A 5 15.12 -36.56 32.17
CA ALA A 5 14.52 -37.17 30.99
C ALA A 5 14.60 -36.20 29.79
N LYS A 6 15.31 -36.61 28.72
CA LYS A 6 15.35 -35.88 27.45
C LYS A 6 13.93 -35.74 26.89
N LYS A 7 13.42 -34.51 26.81
CA LYS A 7 12.10 -34.21 26.21
C LYS A 7 12.20 -34.16 24.68
N SER A 8 11.85 -35.25 24.01
CA SER A 8 11.75 -35.33 22.56
C SER A 8 10.42 -34.78 22.05
N CYS A 9 10.41 -34.27 20.82
CA CYS A 9 9.19 -33.89 20.12
C CYS A 9 8.35 -35.15 19.84
N ALA A 10 7.10 -35.19 20.30
CA ALA A 10 6.22 -36.35 20.08
C ALA A 10 5.73 -36.49 18.63
N ILE A 11 6.02 -35.52 17.76
CA ILE A 11 5.51 -35.45 16.38
C ILE A 11 6.59 -35.87 15.37
N CYS A 12 7.80 -35.33 15.51
CA CYS A 12 8.94 -35.60 14.63
C CYS A 12 10.13 -36.30 15.31
N GLU A 13 9.96 -36.75 16.57
CA GLU A 13 10.92 -37.54 17.37
C GLU A 13 12.31 -36.90 17.58
N LYS A 14 12.49 -35.64 17.15
CA LYS A 14 13.74 -34.88 17.39
C LYS A 14 13.96 -34.66 18.89
N PRO A 15 15.21 -34.69 19.38
CA PRO A 15 15.53 -34.69 20.82
C PRO A 15 15.33 -33.34 21.54
N LEU A 16 14.59 -32.39 20.96
CA LEU A 16 14.35 -31.06 21.51
C LEU A 16 12.88 -30.65 21.30
N ALA A 17 12.01 -30.91 22.27
CA ALA A 17 10.71 -30.25 22.35
C ALA A 17 10.85 -28.90 23.07
N LYS A 18 10.45 -27.80 22.40
CA LYS A 18 10.54 -26.43 22.93
C LYS A 18 9.21 -25.90 23.47
N TYR A 19 8.08 -26.45 23.01
CA TYR A 19 6.75 -25.92 23.28
C TYR A 19 5.77 -27.03 23.64
N SER A 20 4.70 -26.72 24.36
CA SER A 20 3.64 -27.66 24.74
C SER A 20 2.26 -27.06 24.43
N CYS A 21 1.38 -27.84 23.81
CA CYS A 21 0.03 -27.39 23.49
C CYS A 21 -0.84 -27.29 24.76
N PRO A 22 -1.51 -26.17 25.04
CA PRO A 22 -2.32 -26.00 26.24
C PRO A 22 -3.61 -26.83 26.26
N LYS A 23 -4.12 -27.28 25.09
CA LYS A 23 -5.35 -28.09 25.00
C LYS A 23 -5.10 -29.60 25.19
N CYS A 24 -3.99 -30.13 24.69
CA CYS A 24 -3.72 -31.58 24.70
C CYS A 24 -2.39 -31.97 25.36
N GLY A 25 -1.57 -31.02 25.78
CA GLY A 25 -0.30 -31.25 26.47
C GLY A 25 0.86 -31.77 25.61
N ILE A 26 0.64 -31.98 24.29
CA ILE A 26 1.68 -32.55 23.42
C ILE A 26 2.89 -31.62 23.31
N GLN A 27 4.09 -32.20 23.39
CA GLN A 27 5.36 -31.45 23.33
C GLN A 27 5.91 -31.47 21.90
N TYR A 28 6.16 -30.29 21.34
CA TYR A 28 6.59 -30.11 19.95
C TYR A 28 7.77 -29.14 19.83
N CYS A 29 8.49 -29.20 18.70
CA CYS A 29 9.74 -28.44 18.51
C CYS A 29 9.57 -27.13 17.73
N SER A 30 8.55 -27.02 16.86
CA SER A 30 8.35 -25.89 15.95
C SER A 30 6.90 -25.79 15.46
N LEU A 31 6.53 -24.65 14.87
CA LEU A 31 5.21 -24.42 14.27
C LEU A 31 4.86 -25.44 13.16
N ALA A 32 5.85 -25.99 12.45
CA ALA A 32 5.63 -27.06 11.48
C ALA A 32 5.09 -28.33 12.16
N CYS A 33 5.62 -28.69 13.33
CA CYS A 33 5.07 -29.80 14.11
C CYS A 33 3.73 -29.44 14.76
N TYR A 34 3.49 -28.17 15.08
CA TYR A 34 2.21 -27.74 15.62
C TYR A 34 1.06 -27.92 14.60
N ARG A 35 1.35 -27.70 13.30
CA ARG A 35 0.40 -27.84 12.16
C ARG A 35 0.43 -29.22 11.48
N ASP A 36 1.10 -30.20 12.08
CA ASP A 36 1.23 -31.55 11.51
C ASP A 36 -0.09 -32.33 11.63
N GLN A 37 -0.32 -33.30 10.74
CA GLN A 37 -1.51 -34.17 10.72
C GLN A 37 -1.79 -34.83 12.08
N LYS A 38 -0.73 -35.08 12.87
CA LYS A 38 -0.83 -35.68 14.22
C LYS A 38 -1.41 -34.73 15.28
N HIS A 39 -1.45 -33.41 15.05
CA HIS A 39 -1.93 -32.39 15.99
C HIS A 39 -3.05 -31.48 15.39
N ILE A 40 -3.48 -31.78 14.16
CA ILE A 40 -4.39 -30.92 13.37
C ILE A 40 -5.75 -30.64 14.04
N THR A 41 -6.30 -31.61 14.78
CA THR A 41 -7.61 -31.47 15.45
C THR A 41 -7.60 -30.39 16.54
N CYS A 42 -6.47 -30.22 17.24
CA CYS A 42 -6.33 -29.16 18.25
C CYS A 42 -6.05 -27.80 17.62
N THR A 43 -5.38 -27.76 16.47
CA THR A 43 -5.16 -26.51 15.74
C THR A 43 -6.44 -26.02 15.06
N GLU A 44 -7.19 -26.92 14.43
CA GLU A 44 -8.43 -26.58 13.71
C GLU A 44 -9.53 -26.11 14.67
N SER A 45 -9.69 -26.74 15.83
CA SER A 45 -10.63 -26.28 16.85
C SER A 45 -10.26 -24.92 17.47
N PHE A 46 -8.97 -24.59 17.54
CA PHE A 46 -8.53 -23.25 17.97
C PHE A 46 -8.79 -22.20 16.90
N TYR A 47 -8.44 -22.47 15.64
CA TYR A 47 -8.70 -21.57 14.53
C TYR A 47 -10.21 -21.36 14.31
N LYS A 48 -11.00 -22.42 14.37
CA LYS A 48 -12.46 -22.36 14.22
C LYS A 48 -13.11 -21.51 15.31
N GLN A 49 -12.69 -21.68 16.56
CA GLN A 49 -13.22 -20.90 17.68
C GLN A 49 -12.84 -19.42 17.56
N GLN A 50 -11.62 -19.12 17.12
CA GLN A 50 -11.15 -17.75 16.89
C GLN A 50 -11.85 -17.07 15.70
N VAL A 51 -12.19 -17.82 14.65
CA VAL A 51 -12.98 -17.33 13.50
C VAL A 51 -14.44 -17.13 13.88
N GLU A 52 -15.04 -18.05 14.64
CA GLU A 52 -16.43 -17.93 15.11
C GLU A 52 -16.60 -16.73 16.08
N GLU A 53 -15.65 -16.48 16.98
CA GLU A 53 -15.64 -15.30 17.84
C GLU A 53 -15.47 -13.99 17.04
N SER A 54 -14.65 -14.00 15.99
CA SER A 54 -14.46 -12.84 15.10
C SER A 54 -15.71 -12.56 14.25
N MET A 55 -16.43 -13.59 13.82
CA MET A 55 -17.68 -13.44 13.05
C MET A 55 -18.86 -13.00 13.94
N GLN A 56 -18.90 -13.45 15.20
CA GLN A 56 -19.95 -13.02 16.15
C GLN A 56 -19.77 -11.59 16.64
N SER A 57 -18.53 -11.10 16.70
CA SER A 57 -18.21 -9.70 17.02
C SER A 57 -18.46 -8.74 15.85
N GLN A 58 -18.76 -9.26 14.65
CA GLN A 58 -19.11 -8.49 13.44
C GLN A 58 -20.59 -8.58 13.05
N LYS A 59 -21.52 -8.81 14.01
CA LYS A 59 -22.94 -8.60 13.71
C LYS A 59 -23.18 -7.10 13.50
N ALA A 60 -23.30 -6.71 12.23
CA ALA A 60 -23.70 -5.36 11.83
C ALA A 60 -24.97 -4.93 12.58
N ASP A 61 -24.96 -3.68 13.05
CA ASP A 61 -26.06 -3.06 13.78
C ASP A 61 -27.39 -3.25 13.03
N GLU A 62 -28.41 -3.76 13.72
CA GLU A 62 -29.73 -4.00 13.12
C GLU A 62 -30.34 -2.69 12.59
N GLN A 63 -29.89 -1.54 13.11
CA GLN A 63 -30.26 -0.22 12.62
C GLN A 63 -29.61 0.07 11.24
N ALA A 64 -28.33 -0.26 11.06
CA ALA A 64 -27.64 -0.15 9.76
C ALA A 64 -28.24 -1.12 8.72
N LYS A 65 -28.62 -2.33 9.14
CA LYS A 65 -29.31 -3.30 8.28
C LYS A 65 -30.70 -2.83 7.84
N ARG A 66 -31.43 -2.12 8.70
CA ARG A 66 -32.71 -1.49 8.34
C ARG A 66 -32.52 -0.32 7.39
N GLN A 67 -31.50 0.51 7.61
CA GLN A 67 -31.16 1.61 6.70
C GLN A 67 -30.77 1.11 5.31
N MET A 68 -29.97 0.03 5.24
CA MET A 68 -29.60 -0.60 3.97
C MET A 68 -30.81 -1.20 3.24
N LYS A 69 -31.74 -1.83 3.97
CA LYS A 69 -32.99 -2.35 3.39
C LYS A 69 -33.92 -1.24 2.90
N GLU A 70 -33.99 -0.13 3.63
CA GLU A 70 -34.81 1.02 3.25
C GLU A 70 -34.23 1.75 2.03
N LEU A 71 -32.90 1.83 1.91
CA LEU A 71 -32.22 2.38 0.73
C LEU A 71 -32.46 1.52 -0.52
N MET A 72 -32.34 0.19 -0.40
CA MET A 72 -32.67 -0.76 -1.48
C MET A 72 -34.14 -0.69 -1.90
N ARG A 73 -35.05 -0.47 -0.95
CA ARG A 73 -36.48 -0.29 -1.23
C ARG A 73 -36.74 1.00 -2.01
N ARG A 74 -36.14 2.12 -1.60
CA ARG A 74 -36.23 3.40 -2.32
C ARG A 74 -35.65 3.32 -3.72
N PHE A 75 -34.55 2.60 -3.91
CA PHE A 75 -33.96 2.38 -5.24
C PHE A 75 -34.90 1.59 -6.16
N ARG A 76 -35.57 0.54 -5.64
CA ARG A 76 -36.60 -0.19 -6.41
C ARG A 76 -37.80 0.68 -6.75
N GLU A 77 -38.24 1.53 -5.83
CA GLU A 77 -39.39 2.43 -6.05
C GLU A 77 -39.04 3.54 -7.06
N GLN A 78 -37.80 4.02 -7.10
CA GLN A 78 -37.30 4.97 -8.12
C GLN A 78 -37.18 4.36 -9.51
N ILE A 79 -36.78 3.08 -9.61
CA ILE A 79 -36.70 2.37 -10.90
C ILE A 79 -38.09 2.00 -11.43
N ALA A 80 -39.09 1.85 -10.56
CA ALA A 80 -40.47 1.52 -10.94
C ALA A 80 -41.29 2.72 -11.47
N ASP A 81 -40.85 3.97 -11.28
CA ASP A 81 -41.58 5.18 -11.70
C ASP A 81 -41.20 5.66 -13.11
N ASP A 82 -40.10 5.13 -13.68
CA ASP A 82 -39.60 5.47 -15.03
C ASP A 82 -39.80 4.36 -16.07
N ASN A 83 -40.53 3.28 -15.74
CA ASN A 83 -40.93 2.24 -16.71
C ASN A 83 -42.26 1.55 -16.31
N LEU A 84 -43.31 1.77 -17.10
CA LEU A 84 -44.63 1.12 -17.00
C LEU A 84 -44.59 -0.36 -17.44
N LEU A 85 -44.03 -1.25 -16.61
CA LEU A 85 -44.24 -2.71 -16.77
C LEU A 85 -44.77 -3.33 -15.48
N ASP A 86 -46.09 -3.52 -15.47
CA ASP A 86 -46.86 -4.32 -14.52
C ASP A 86 -46.51 -5.82 -14.67
N PRO A 87 -46.05 -6.52 -13.62
CA PRO A 87 -45.55 -7.89 -13.74
C PRO A 87 -46.63 -8.98 -13.59
N ASP A 88 -47.91 -8.71 -13.89
CA ASP A 88 -48.98 -9.69 -13.63
C ASP A 88 -50.10 -9.77 -14.69
N SER A 89 -49.77 -10.15 -15.93
CA SER A 89 -50.76 -10.77 -16.82
C SER A 89 -50.15 -11.61 -17.96
N LEU A 90 -49.93 -12.89 -17.68
CA LEU A 90 -49.88 -13.96 -18.69
C LEU A 90 -51.29 -14.60 -18.79
N ASP A 91 -52.10 -14.22 -19.78
CA ASP A 91 -52.96 -15.15 -20.52
C ASP A 91 -53.52 -14.51 -21.82
N SER A 92 -53.51 -15.29 -22.90
CA SER A 92 -53.83 -14.97 -24.32
C SER A 92 -55.29 -14.57 -24.61
N PRO A 93 -55.76 -14.42 -25.88
CA PRO A 93 -55.23 -13.76 -27.10
C PRO A 93 -56.30 -12.87 -27.80
N ALA A 94 -55.95 -11.96 -28.73
CA ALA A 94 -56.79 -11.60 -29.91
C ALA A 94 -56.22 -10.43 -30.73
N ASP A 95 -55.99 -10.71 -32.02
CA ASP A 95 -56.16 -9.88 -33.22
C ASP A 95 -56.46 -8.38 -33.05
N LYS A 96 -55.59 -7.54 -33.63
CA LYS A 96 -55.96 -6.43 -34.53
C LYS A 96 -54.72 -5.87 -35.23
N GLU A 97 -54.62 -6.13 -36.53
CA GLU A 97 -53.84 -5.31 -37.45
C GLU A 97 -54.52 -3.95 -37.65
N ALA A 98 -53.72 -2.88 -37.71
CA ALA A 98 -53.94 -1.73 -38.59
C ALA A 98 -52.70 -0.83 -38.62
N ASP A 99 -52.21 -0.59 -39.84
CA ASP A 99 -51.19 0.36 -40.27
C ASP A 99 -51.20 1.73 -39.57
N LYS A 100 -49.98 2.28 -39.35
CA LYS A 100 -49.54 3.52 -40.02
C LYS A 100 -48.06 3.81 -39.79
N GLU A 101 -47.35 3.94 -40.90
CA GLU A 101 -46.07 4.63 -41.05
C GLU A 101 -46.22 6.10 -40.62
N ASP A 102 -45.26 6.64 -39.88
CA ASP A 102 -44.50 7.81 -40.33
C ASP A 102 -43.29 8.06 -39.43
N ALA A 103 -42.21 8.45 -40.10
CA ALA A 103 -40.88 8.62 -39.58
C ALA A 103 -40.74 9.88 -38.71
N ASP A 104 -40.08 9.74 -37.57
CA ASP A 104 -39.06 10.68 -37.14
C ASP A 104 -37.94 9.86 -36.49
N LYS A 105 -36.79 9.84 -37.16
CA LYS A 105 -35.54 9.28 -36.66
C LYS A 105 -34.99 10.26 -35.63
N GLU A 106 -35.37 10.06 -34.38
CA GLU A 106 -34.47 10.43 -33.29
C GLU A 106 -33.43 9.31 -33.21
N GLU A 107 -32.15 9.69 -33.27
CA GLU A 107 -31.05 8.76 -33.03
C GLU A 107 -31.10 8.37 -31.56
N ASP A 108 -31.92 7.34 -31.25
CA ASP A 108 -31.74 6.52 -30.07
C ASP A 108 -30.31 5.97 -30.15
N VAL A 109 -29.44 6.53 -29.32
CA VAL A 109 -28.23 5.83 -28.93
C VAL A 109 -28.72 4.63 -28.14
N ASP A 110 -28.85 3.49 -28.81
CA ASP A 110 -28.92 2.17 -28.20
C ASP A 110 -27.73 2.06 -27.22
N ASP A 111 -27.96 2.44 -25.96
CA ASP A 111 -27.07 2.13 -24.82
C ASP A 111 -27.63 0.91 -24.06
N ASP A 112 -28.34 0.05 -24.80
CA ASP A 112 -28.81 -1.27 -24.39
C ASP A 112 -27.73 -2.32 -24.70
N ASP A 113 -26.50 -2.06 -24.24
CA ASP A 113 -25.53 -3.14 -24.04
C ASP A 113 -25.99 -3.97 -22.80
N GLU A 114 -27.10 -4.68 -23.00
CA GLU A 114 -27.82 -5.56 -22.06
C GLU A 114 -27.00 -6.83 -21.69
N HIS A 115 -25.71 -6.85 -22.02
CA HIS A 115 -24.81 -7.88 -21.54
C HIS A 115 -24.48 -7.62 -20.07
N ASP A 116 -24.98 -8.51 -19.22
CA ASP A 116 -24.69 -8.58 -17.78
C ASP A 116 -23.18 -8.35 -17.54
N LEU A 117 -22.86 -7.41 -16.64
CA LEU A 117 -21.47 -7.06 -16.30
C LEU A 117 -20.65 -8.32 -15.94
N ALA A 118 -21.31 -9.32 -15.34
CA ALA A 118 -20.71 -10.60 -15.02
C ALA A 118 -20.27 -11.41 -16.25
N GLU A 119 -20.98 -11.31 -17.38
CA GLU A 119 -20.61 -11.93 -18.66
C GLU A 119 -19.40 -11.21 -19.29
N ARG A 120 -19.39 -9.88 -19.24
CA ARG A 120 -18.29 -9.05 -19.80
C ARG A 120 -16.98 -9.17 -19.01
N LEU A 121 -17.07 -9.31 -17.69
CA LEU A 121 -15.91 -9.52 -16.81
C LEU A 121 -15.50 -11.01 -16.71
N GLN A 122 -16.18 -11.92 -17.41
CA GLN A 122 -15.86 -13.34 -17.38
C GLN A 122 -14.43 -13.60 -17.88
N GLY A 123 -13.72 -14.47 -17.16
CA GLY A 123 -12.34 -14.85 -17.48
C GLY A 123 -11.26 -13.87 -17.03
N ILE A 124 -11.63 -12.75 -16.38
CA ILE A 124 -10.66 -11.89 -15.68
C ILE A 124 -10.32 -12.54 -14.35
N ASP A 125 -9.03 -12.79 -14.13
CA ASP A 125 -8.52 -13.27 -12.86
C ASP A 125 -8.47 -12.12 -11.85
N LEU A 126 -9.55 -11.96 -11.08
CA LEU A 126 -9.66 -10.94 -10.03
C LEU A 126 -8.83 -11.29 -8.78
N ASP A 127 -8.44 -12.56 -8.60
CA ASP A 127 -7.81 -13.06 -7.38
C ASP A 127 -6.29 -13.22 -7.51
N GLY A 128 -5.76 -13.45 -8.71
CA GLY A 128 -4.37 -13.87 -8.89
C GLY A 128 -3.37 -12.77 -9.25
N ALA A 129 -3.82 -11.67 -9.89
CA ALA A 129 -2.92 -10.60 -10.32
C ALA A 129 -3.65 -9.31 -10.72
N LEU A 130 -4.38 -8.67 -9.80
CA LEU A 130 -4.78 -7.27 -9.97
C LEU A 130 -3.51 -6.40 -10.10
N ASN A 131 -3.07 -6.22 -11.33
CA ASN A 131 -1.97 -5.36 -11.74
C ASN A 131 -2.51 -4.27 -12.67
N HIS A 132 -1.69 -3.25 -12.95
CA HIS A 132 -2.09 -2.12 -13.80
C HIS A 132 -2.61 -2.56 -15.19
N GLN A 133 -2.14 -3.70 -15.72
CA GLN A 133 -2.60 -4.25 -17.00
C GLN A 133 -4.02 -4.83 -16.88
N SER A 134 -4.30 -5.61 -15.84
CA SER A 134 -5.64 -6.16 -15.58
C SER A 134 -6.64 -5.07 -15.21
N ALA A 135 -6.22 -4.02 -14.50
CA ALA A 135 -7.07 -2.88 -14.19
C ALA A 135 -7.45 -2.09 -15.46
N ALA A 136 -6.50 -1.91 -16.39
CA ALA A 136 -6.79 -1.31 -17.69
C ALA A 136 -7.71 -2.19 -18.53
N GLU A 137 -7.56 -3.52 -18.48
CA GLU A 137 -8.46 -4.44 -19.19
C GLU A 137 -9.88 -4.44 -18.61
N ILE A 138 -10.02 -4.40 -17.28
CA ILE A 138 -11.31 -4.20 -16.61
C ILE A 138 -11.91 -2.86 -17.04
N TRP A 139 -11.11 -1.80 -17.05
CA TRP A 139 -11.54 -0.46 -17.47
C TRP A 139 -12.06 -0.47 -18.90
N ASP A 140 -11.34 -1.05 -19.85
CA ASP A 140 -11.74 -1.07 -21.26
C ASP A 140 -13.02 -1.88 -21.49
N ARG A 141 -13.29 -2.90 -20.66
CA ARG A 141 -14.51 -3.69 -20.74
C ARG A 141 -15.75 -3.00 -20.15
N LEU A 142 -15.61 -1.91 -19.38
CA LEU A 142 -16.74 -1.13 -18.84
C LEU A 142 -17.39 -0.23 -19.93
N THR A 143 -18.71 -0.05 -19.85
CA THR A 143 -19.46 0.84 -20.74
C THR A 143 -19.15 2.29 -20.40
N LYS A 144 -19.55 3.22 -21.27
CA LYS A 144 -19.38 4.64 -21.02
C LYS A 144 -20.16 5.09 -19.78
N ALA A 145 -21.41 4.64 -19.62
CA ALA A 145 -22.22 4.95 -18.45
C ALA A 145 -21.62 4.41 -17.14
N GLU A 146 -21.05 3.20 -17.15
CA GLU A 146 -20.37 2.60 -15.98
C GLU A 146 -19.07 3.35 -15.63
N LYS A 147 -18.28 3.74 -16.64
CA LYS A 147 -17.09 4.59 -16.47
C LYS A 147 -17.45 5.94 -15.88
N ASP A 148 -18.49 6.58 -16.44
CA ASP A 148 -18.96 7.88 -15.98
C ASP A 148 -19.52 7.80 -14.55
N GLY A 149 -20.24 6.74 -14.20
CA GLY A 149 -20.68 6.46 -12.83
C GLY A 149 -19.51 6.25 -11.85
N PHE A 150 -18.47 5.53 -12.27
CA PHE A 150 -17.26 5.37 -11.45
C PHE A 150 -16.47 6.69 -11.30
N LEU A 151 -16.35 7.49 -12.35
CA LEU A 151 -15.72 8.82 -12.32
C LEU A 151 -16.52 9.81 -11.45
N ASP A 152 -17.85 9.73 -11.46
CA ASP A 152 -18.72 10.51 -10.60
C ASP A 152 -18.57 10.10 -9.12
N MET A 153 -18.43 8.79 -8.85
CA MET A 153 -18.11 8.27 -7.51
C MET A 153 -16.72 8.76 -7.03
N LEU A 154 -15.72 8.84 -7.93
CA LEU A 154 -14.42 9.48 -7.64
C LEU A 154 -14.56 10.96 -7.29
N GLY A 155 -15.50 11.68 -7.91
CA GLY A 155 -15.75 13.10 -7.65
C GLY A 155 -16.48 13.38 -6.33
N LYS A 156 -17.28 12.42 -5.83
CA LYS A 156 -18.21 12.61 -4.70
C LYS A 156 -17.64 12.32 -3.31
N GLN A 157 -16.31 12.12 -3.18
CA GLN A 157 -15.65 11.67 -1.93
C GLN A 157 -16.15 10.32 -1.35
N GLU A 158 -17.08 9.63 -2.02
CA GLU A 158 -17.60 8.31 -1.60
C GLU A 158 -16.47 7.25 -1.54
N ILE A 159 -15.40 7.44 -2.31
CA ILE A 159 -14.22 6.57 -2.29
C ILE A 159 -13.37 6.75 -1.04
N GLU A 160 -13.41 7.90 -0.35
CA GLU A 160 -12.72 8.06 0.94
C GLU A 160 -13.31 7.12 2.02
N GLU A 161 -14.59 6.72 1.87
CA GLU A 161 -15.23 5.72 2.74
C GLU A 161 -14.80 4.28 2.39
N ILE A 162 -14.46 4.02 1.12
CA ILE A 162 -14.09 2.69 0.61
C ILE A 162 -12.58 2.44 0.80
N ILE A 163 -11.74 3.44 0.50
CA ILE A 163 -10.28 3.39 0.63
C ILE A 163 -9.85 4.54 1.52
N LYS A 164 -9.47 4.20 2.76
CA LYS A 164 -8.88 5.18 3.67
C LYS A 164 -7.52 5.63 3.13
N PRO A 165 -7.30 6.94 2.90
CA PRO A 165 -6.01 7.44 2.48
C PRO A 165 -4.94 7.14 3.53
N TRP A 166 -3.80 6.63 3.10
CA TRP A 166 -2.67 6.39 3.99
C TRP A 166 -2.08 7.70 4.50
N THR A 167 -1.84 7.73 5.82
CA THR A 167 -1.17 8.84 6.49
C THR A 167 0.32 8.55 6.62
N PRO A 168 1.20 9.43 6.11
CA PRO A 168 2.62 9.17 6.18
C PRO A 168 3.17 9.12 7.60
N TRP A 169 3.96 8.09 7.91
CA TRP A 169 4.57 7.90 9.22
C TRP A 169 5.57 9.02 9.59
N TRP A 170 6.12 9.73 8.60
CA TRP A 170 6.96 10.92 8.82
C TRP A 170 6.18 12.19 9.20
N GLY A 171 4.84 12.20 9.06
CA GLY A 171 3.98 13.26 9.56
C GLY A 171 3.74 13.17 11.08
N ASN A 172 4.00 12.00 11.67
CA ASN A 172 3.81 11.75 13.09
C ASN A 172 4.96 12.37 13.90
N LYS A 173 4.63 13.37 14.72
CA LYS A 173 5.55 14.01 15.70
C LYS A 173 6.11 13.04 16.76
N GLN A 174 5.87 11.74 16.64
CA GLN A 174 6.44 10.72 17.51
C GLN A 174 7.98 10.73 17.49
N GLY A 175 8.62 11.08 16.36
CA GLY A 175 10.08 11.28 16.30
C GLY A 175 10.60 12.49 17.10
N LYS A 176 9.73 13.42 17.52
CA LYS A 176 10.06 14.52 18.46
C LYS A 176 9.83 14.12 19.92
N ARG A 177 9.27 12.93 20.21
CA ARG A 177 8.97 12.42 21.57
C ARG A 177 10.03 11.46 22.12
N ASN A 178 11.32 11.76 21.92
CA ASN A 178 12.37 11.17 22.78
C ASN A 178 12.33 11.70 24.24
N ASN A 179 11.31 12.47 24.60
CA ASN A 179 10.82 12.56 25.97
C ASN A 179 9.48 11.82 26.07
N GLU A 180 9.54 10.50 26.23
CA GLU A 180 8.47 9.79 26.92
C GLU A 180 8.30 10.46 28.29
N PRO A 181 7.09 10.90 28.70
CA PRO A 181 6.87 11.24 30.10
C PRO A 181 7.05 9.95 30.90
N LYS A 182 8.17 9.84 31.62
CA LYS A 182 8.56 8.67 32.42
C LYS A 182 7.68 8.45 33.66
N ILE A 183 6.50 9.06 33.73
CA ILE A 183 5.53 8.91 34.81
C ILE A 183 4.13 9.04 34.19
N VAL A 184 3.38 7.94 34.19
CA VAL A 184 1.92 7.95 34.05
C VAL A 184 1.37 7.78 35.46
N GLU A 185 0.67 8.80 35.97
CA GLU A 185 -0.08 8.67 37.22
C GLU A 185 -1.27 7.72 37.00
N LEU A 186 -1.35 6.68 37.83
CA LEU A 186 -2.30 5.56 37.74
C LEU A 186 -3.71 5.93 38.28
N SER A 187 -4.31 7.04 37.84
CA SER A 187 -5.64 7.42 38.37
C SER A 187 -6.73 7.77 37.36
N ASP A 188 -6.49 7.69 36.06
CA ASP A 188 -7.56 7.89 35.05
C ASP A 188 -7.75 6.63 34.17
N THR A 189 -7.95 5.49 34.82
CA THR A 189 -8.24 4.20 34.17
C THR A 189 -9.73 3.99 33.93
N GLU A 190 -10.41 4.87 33.18
CA GLU A 190 -11.76 4.56 32.67
C GLU A 190 -12.04 4.95 31.20
N ASN A 191 -11.10 5.59 30.49
CA ASN A 191 -11.25 5.89 29.04
C ASN A 191 -10.12 5.35 28.14
N ALA A 192 -9.38 4.34 28.60
CA ALA A 192 -8.27 3.73 27.85
C ALA A 192 -8.69 2.52 27.00
N ALA A 193 -9.94 2.47 26.53
CA ALA A 193 -10.46 1.36 25.71
C ALA A 193 -10.44 1.63 24.20
N ASP A 194 -10.19 2.87 23.75
CA ASP A 194 -10.16 3.24 22.33
C ASP A 194 -8.75 3.65 21.86
N ILE A 195 -7.73 2.81 22.12
CA ILE A 195 -6.51 2.88 21.32
C ILE A 195 -6.78 2.07 20.06
N ASP A 196 -7.24 2.80 19.06
CA ASP A 196 -7.65 2.34 17.75
C ASP A 196 -6.55 1.49 17.07
N LYS A 197 -6.94 0.38 16.44
CA LYS A 197 -6.03 -0.51 15.70
C LYS A 197 -5.47 0.13 14.42
N SER A 198 -5.81 1.40 14.14
CA SER A 198 -5.33 2.19 12.99
C SER A 198 -3.88 2.64 13.10
N ASP A 199 -3.27 2.60 14.28
CA ASP A 199 -1.96 3.22 14.52
C ASP A 199 -0.74 2.40 14.07
N ALA A 200 -0.92 1.13 13.70
CA ALA A 200 0.20 0.28 13.25
C ALA A 200 0.75 0.69 11.87
N ALA A 201 -0.12 1.10 10.94
CA ALA A 201 0.24 1.52 9.58
C ALA A 201 0.99 2.86 9.52
N SER A 202 0.98 3.63 10.61
CA SER A 202 1.67 4.92 10.74
C SER A 202 2.88 4.87 11.67
N SER A 203 3.35 3.66 11.99
CA SER A 203 4.56 3.44 12.79
C SER A 203 5.82 3.60 11.92
N ILE A 204 6.86 4.19 12.48
CA ILE A 204 8.14 4.41 11.79
C ILE A 204 8.76 3.03 11.47
N PRO A 205 9.17 2.77 10.22
CA PRO A 205 9.83 1.52 9.85
C PRO A 205 11.08 1.23 10.70
N ALA A 206 11.38 -0.06 10.88
CA ALA A 206 12.51 -0.48 11.70
C ALA A 206 13.84 -0.04 11.08
N ILE A 207 14.64 0.70 11.85
CA ILE A 207 15.95 1.17 11.40
C ILE A 207 16.96 0.03 11.50
N LEU A 208 17.58 -0.29 10.37
CA LEU A 208 18.52 -1.39 10.27
C LEU A 208 19.95 -0.91 10.60
N ASN A 209 20.50 -1.39 11.72
CA ASN A 209 21.87 -1.11 12.15
C ASN A 209 22.92 -2.01 11.46
N ILE A 210 22.88 -2.04 10.13
CA ILE A 210 23.79 -2.82 9.26
C ILE A 210 24.92 -1.97 8.66
N GLY A 211 24.92 -0.67 8.95
CA GLY A 211 25.92 0.27 8.45
C GLY A 211 27.32 -0.13 8.89
N VAL A 212 28.23 -0.24 7.93
CA VAL A 212 29.67 -0.32 8.20
C VAL A 212 30.28 1.08 8.09
N SER A 213 31.46 1.27 8.69
CA SER A 213 32.22 2.51 8.52
C SER A 213 32.37 2.80 7.03
N VAL A 214 31.94 3.99 6.59
CA VAL A 214 31.93 4.36 5.16
C VAL A 214 33.34 4.30 4.55
N GLN A 215 34.37 4.51 5.36
CA GLN A 215 35.78 4.41 4.99
C GLN A 215 36.17 3.00 4.53
N THR A 216 35.45 1.97 4.98
CA THR A 216 35.61 0.57 4.53
C THR A 216 35.01 0.31 3.15
N LEU A 217 34.03 1.13 2.75
CA LEU A 217 33.32 1.00 1.47
C LEU A 217 33.88 1.93 0.38
N ALA A 218 34.33 3.13 0.77
CA ALA A 218 34.87 4.13 -0.14
C ALA A 218 36.00 4.94 0.50
N LYS A 219 37.07 5.18 -0.27
CA LYS A 219 38.22 5.98 0.20
C LYS A 219 37.87 7.45 0.50
N LYS A 220 36.91 8.00 -0.24
CA LYS A 220 36.40 9.37 -0.06
C LYS A 220 34.96 9.41 -0.57
N VAL A 221 34.05 9.90 0.26
CA VAL A 221 32.68 10.19 -0.17
C VAL A 221 32.64 11.61 -0.72
N HIS A 222 32.07 11.76 -1.90
CA HIS A 222 31.88 13.07 -2.50
C HIS A 222 30.69 13.79 -1.84
N PRO A 223 30.77 15.10 -1.56
CA PRO A 223 29.69 15.84 -0.92
C PRO A 223 28.33 15.74 -1.63
N SER A 224 28.32 15.50 -2.95
CA SER A 224 27.10 15.34 -3.75
C SER A 224 26.25 14.11 -3.40
N VAL A 225 26.73 13.21 -2.52
CA VAL A 225 25.93 12.08 -2.02
C VAL A 225 24.63 12.55 -1.38
N ILE A 226 24.62 13.74 -0.78
CA ILE A 226 23.42 14.34 -0.18
C ILE A 226 22.32 14.56 -1.22
N PHE A 227 22.67 14.87 -2.47
CA PHE A 227 21.69 15.07 -3.53
C PHE A 227 21.14 13.75 -4.07
N GLN A 228 21.93 12.68 -4.01
CA GLN A 228 21.43 11.32 -4.28
C GLN A 228 20.47 10.86 -3.17
N ILE A 229 20.76 11.21 -1.91
CA ILE A 229 19.86 10.97 -0.78
C ILE A 229 18.52 11.66 -1.06
N ILE A 230 18.52 12.97 -1.34
CA ILE A 230 17.30 13.73 -1.63
C ILE A 230 16.48 13.14 -2.79
N GLN A 231 17.12 12.71 -3.88
CA GLN A 231 16.39 12.12 -5.00
C GLN A 231 15.75 10.77 -4.65
N ILE A 232 16.44 9.93 -3.88
CA ILE A 232 15.90 8.63 -3.46
C ILE A 232 14.78 8.82 -2.43
N GLU A 233 14.89 9.81 -1.54
CA GLU A 233 13.80 10.18 -0.62
C GLU A 233 12.55 10.64 -1.38
N LEU A 234 12.72 11.44 -2.44
CA LEU A 234 11.60 11.83 -3.32
C LEU A 234 10.94 10.60 -3.95
N ALA A 235 11.76 9.66 -4.45
CA ALA A 235 11.27 8.42 -5.04
C ALA A 235 10.52 7.56 -4.03
N TYR A 236 11.00 7.48 -2.79
CA TYR A 236 10.35 6.74 -1.72
C TYR A 236 9.03 7.38 -1.29
N ALA A 237 9.01 8.69 -1.06
CA ALA A 237 7.79 9.42 -0.70
C ALA A 237 6.71 9.29 -1.79
N TYR A 238 7.10 9.42 -3.06
CA TYR A 238 6.21 9.20 -4.19
C TYR A 238 5.70 7.76 -4.26
N MET A 239 6.59 6.77 -4.11
CA MET A 239 6.22 5.36 -4.11
C MET A 239 5.22 5.03 -3.01
N MET A 240 5.48 5.46 -1.77
CA MET A 240 4.59 5.18 -0.63
C MET A 240 3.19 5.77 -0.85
N ARG A 241 3.09 6.96 -1.44
CA ARG A 241 1.79 7.54 -1.82
C ARG A 241 1.12 6.77 -2.96
N HIS A 242 1.90 6.32 -3.94
CA HIS A 242 1.39 5.58 -5.09
C HIS A 242 0.81 4.21 -4.70
N VAL A 243 1.41 3.54 -3.72
CA VAL A 243 0.94 2.23 -3.19
C VAL A 243 0.12 2.35 -1.91
N ASN A 244 -0.37 3.56 -1.59
CA ASN A 244 -1.16 3.86 -0.38
C ASN A 244 -0.59 3.26 0.92
N GLY A 245 0.74 3.34 1.10
CA GLY A 245 1.43 2.89 2.31
C GLY A 245 1.78 1.40 2.38
N GLU A 246 1.45 0.60 1.36
CA GLU A 246 1.62 -0.85 1.37
C GLU A 246 2.59 -1.34 0.27
N PRO A 247 3.92 -1.12 0.42
CA PRO A 247 4.90 -1.46 -0.61
C PRO A 247 5.30 -2.94 -0.66
N TYR A 248 4.84 -3.76 0.28
CA TYR A 248 5.19 -5.17 0.43
C TYR A 248 4.21 -6.12 -0.31
N ASN A 249 4.44 -7.43 -0.23
CA ASN A 249 3.59 -8.46 -0.84
C ASN A 249 3.47 -8.30 -2.37
N GLU A 250 2.25 -8.26 -2.91
CA GLU A 250 1.97 -8.07 -4.34
C GLU A 250 2.54 -6.77 -4.92
N ASN A 251 2.68 -5.73 -4.10
CA ASN A 251 3.14 -4.41 -4.54
C ASN A 251 4.65 -4.28 -4.67
N LEU A 252 5.45 -5.29 -4.28
CA LEU A 252 6.92 -5.19 -4.29
C LEU A 252 7.50 -4.81 -5.66
N GLN A 253 6.96 -5.37 -6.74
CA GLN A 253 7.43 -5.10 -8.09
C GLN A 253 7.05 -3.69 -8.54
N LEU A 254 5.79 -3.29 -8.29
CA LEU A 254 5.27 -1.97 -8.58
C LEU A 254 6.04 -0.88 -7.80
N ALA A 255 6.25 -1.10 -6.50
CA ALA A 255 7.02 -0.20 -5.64
C ALA A 255 8.44 0.03 -6.20
N PHE A 256 9.11 -1.03 -6.64
CA PHE A 256 10.43 -0.90 -7.26
C PHE A 256 10.38 -0.16 -8.60
N GLU A 257 9.42 -0.49 -9.47
CA GLU A 257 9.23 0.18 -10.76
C GLU A 257 9.01 1.69 -10.58
N VAL A 258 8.08 2.07 -9.70
CA VAL A 258 7.78 3.46 -9.35
C VAL A 258 9.00 4.18 -8.80
N MET A 259 9.73 3.58 -7.86
CA MET A 259 10.96 4.17 -7.33
C MET A 259 12.02 4.37 -8.43
N THR A 260 12.20 3.40 -9.32
CA THR A 260 13.19 3.51 -10.41
C THR A 260 12.79 4.48 -11.51
N THR A 261 11.49 4.74 -11.65
CA THR A 261 10.95 5.77 -12.55
C THR A 261 11.33 7.15 -12.03
N VAL A 262 11.03 7.46 -10.76
CA VAL A 262 11.40 8.75 -10.14
C VAL A 262 12.91 8.92 -10.07
N SER A 263 13.61 7.87 -9.63
CA SER A 263 15.05 7.87 -9.39
C SER A 263 15.73 6.75 -10.20
N PRO A 264 16.07 7.01 -11.48
CA PRO A 264 16.86 6.11 -12.31
C PRO A 264 18.22 5.75 -11.70
N LEU A 265 18.69 6.51 -10.70
CA LEU A 265 19.84 6.13 -9.88
C LEU A 265 19.72 4.74 -9.29
N LEU A 266 18.52 4.18 -9.07
CA LEU A 266 18.42 2.83 -8.50
C LEU A 266 18.72 1.75 -9.55
N SER A 267 18.30 1.95 -10.80
CA SER A 267 18.43 0.97 -11.88
C SER A 267 19.66 1.19 -12.78
N SER A 268 20.16 2.43 -12.88
CA SER A 268 21.24 2.81 -13.79
C SER A 268 22.60 2.23 -13.38
N LYS A 269 23.46 1.99 -14.37
CA LYS A 269 24.86 1.58 -14.18
C LYS A 269 25.72 2.76 -13.72
N THR A 270 25.37 3.96 -14.14
CA THR A 270 25.99 5.21 -13.69
C THR A 270 25.25 5.71 -12.46
N ALA A 271 25.97 6.38 -11.57
CA ALA A 271 25.33 7.21 -10.56
C ALA A 271 25.32 8.62 -11.16
N ASP A 272 24.13 9.15 -11.43
CA ASP A 272 24.01 10.54 -11.83
C ASP A 272 24.46 11.42 -10.67
N ILE A 273 25.22 12.45 -11.00
CA ILE A 273 25.78 13.40 -10.03
C ILE A 273 25.01 14.69 -10.22
N TYR A 274 24.18 15.02 -9.24
CA TYR A 274 23.53 16.32 -9.21
C TYR A 274 24.45 17.37 -8.60
N PRO A 275 24.47 18.59 -9.13
CA PRO A 275 25.23 19.70 -8.55
C PRO A 275 24.47 20.40 -7.42
N SER A 276 23.15 20.19 -7.29
CA SER A 276 22.31 20.83 -6.28
C SER A 276 21.08 19.99 -5.91
N ALA A 277 20.45 20.31 -4.77
CA ALA A 277 19.18 19.72 -4.35
C ALA A 277 18.05 20.07 -5.33
N HIS A 278 18.04 21.29 -5.88
CA HIS A 278 17.08 21.73 -6.87
C HIS A 278 17.09 20.84 -8.12
N GLU A 279 18.27 20.59 -8.69
CA GLU A 279 18.39 19.77 -9.91
C GLU A 279 18.02 18.31 -9.67
N ALA A 280 18.37 17.76 -8.51
CA ALA A 280 17.97 16.41 -8.11
C ALA A 280 16.44 16.25 -8.03
N LEU A 281 15.75 17.23 -7.43
CA LEU A 281 14.29 17.22 -7.27
C LEU A 281 13.56 17.48 -8.60
N VAL A 282 14.01 18.49 -9.36
CA VAL A 282 13.43 18.79 -10.68
C VAL A 282 13.59 17.60 -11.62
N SER A 283 14.77 16.96 -11.65
CA SER A 283 14.99 15.72 -12.41
C SER A 283 13.99 14.63 -12.03
N GLY A 284 13.78 14.41 -10.72
CA GLY A 284 12.79 13.45 -10.23
C GLY A 284 11.37 13.80 -10.67
N PHE A 285 10.97 15.07 -10.59
CA PHE A 285 9.65 15.52 -11.07
C PHE A 285 9.49 15.36 -12.57
N CYS A 286 10.51 15.71 -13.38
CA CYS A 286 10.49 15.54 -14.83
C CYS A 286 10.26 14.07 -15.23
N ASN A 287 10.75 13.11 -14.43
CA ASN A 287 10.55 11.69 -14.70
C ASN A 287 9.11 11.21 -14.48
N ILE A 288 8.28 11.96 -13.73
CA ILE A 288 6.89 11.63 -13.40
C ILE A 288 5.88 12.70 -13.86
N ASP A 289 6.34 13.73 -14.58
CA ASP A 289 5.60 14.98 -14.77
C ASP A 289 4.34 14.85 -15.65
N ILE A 290 4.25 13.79 -16.45
CA ILE A 290 3.19 13.65 -17.47
C ILE A 290 1.77 13.62 -16.86
N GLY A 291 1.63 13.39 -15.55
CA GLY A 291 0.32 13.40 -14.87
C GLY A 291 0.29 14.02 -13.46
N LEU A 292 1.37 14.67 -13.01
CA LEU A 292 1.45 15.14 -11.61
C LEU A 292 1.02 16.60 -11.46
N SER A 293 -0.08 16.85 -10.76
CA SER A 293 -0.56 18.20 -10.48
C SER A 293 0.43 19.01 -9.65
N SER A 294 0.38 20.34 -9.77
CA SER A 294 1.19 21.25 -8.95
C SER A 294 0.93 21.06 -7.45
N ASP A 295 -0.32 20.78 -7.05
CA ASP A 295 -0.67 20.44 -5.67
C ASP A 295 0.03 19.17 -5.19
N ALA A 296 0.08 18.12 -6.02
CA ALA A 296 0.77 16.88 -5.69
C ALA A 296 2.30 17.10 -5.55
N LYS A 297 2.91 17.95 -6.38
CA LYS A 297 4.32 18.35 -6.23
C LYS A 297 4.56 19.08 -4.90
N ILE A 298 3.70 20.02 -4.53
CA ILE A 298 3.78 20.75 -3.27
C ILE A 298 3.62 19.81 -2.06
N MET A 299 2.72 18.82 -2.16
CA MET A 299 2.57 17.78 -1.12
C MET A 299 3.84 16.94 -0.96
N LEU A 300 4.42 16.44 -2.05
CA LEU A 300 5.67 15.66 -2.01
C LEU A 300 6.84 16.47 -1.44
N LEU A 301 6.94 17.76 -1.77
CA LEU A 301 7.92 18.64 -1.14
C LEU A 301 7.66 18.81 0.36
N GLY A 302 6.40 18.82 0.80
CA GLY A 302 6.03 18.77 2.21
C GLY A 302 6.44 17.49 2.91
N ASP A 303 6.30 16.33 2.25
CA ASP A 303 6.78 15.05 2.78
C ASP A 303 8.28 15.05 2.97
N LEU A 304 9.03 15.54 1.97
CA LEU A 304 10.47 15.65 2.08
C LEU A 304 10.89 16.56 3.24
N GLN A 305 10.23 17.71 3.43
CA GLN A 305 10.49 18.54 4.61
C GLN A 305 10.31 17.75 5.92
N ALA A 306 9.24 16.97 6.02
CA ALA A 306 8.97 16.16 7.20
C ALA A 306 9.98 14.99 7.38
N ILE A 307 10.45 14.38 6.29
CA ILE A 307 11.51 13.35 6.34
C ILE A 307 12.84 13.98 6.79
N PHE A 308 13.19 15.15 6.26
CA PHE A 308 14.45 15.84 6.60
C PHE A 308 14.39 16.61 7.94
N ASP A 309 13.23 16.67 8.59
CA ASP A 309 13.04 17.30 9.90
C ASP A 309 13.85 16.60 11.02
N ALA A 310 14.10 15.29 10.86
CA ALA A 310 14.92 14.52 11.80
C ALA A 310 15.72 13.41 11.09
N PRO A 311 17.00 13.20 11.44
CA PRO A 311 17.85 12.16 10.81
C PRO A 311 17.31 10.74 10.98
N ILE A 312 16.47 10.52 12.00
CA ILE A 312 15.83 9.23 12.25
C ILE A 312 14.89 8.82 11.11
N TYR A 313 14.18 9.77 10.50
CA TYR A 313 13.26 9.49 9.41
C TYR A 313 14.02 9.14 8.14
N VAL A 314 15.08 9.89 7.80
CA VAL A 314 16.01 9.57 6.70
C VAL A 314 16.63 8.17 6.90
N ALA A 315 17.00 7.80 8.13
CA ALA A 315 17.53 6.47 8.38
C ALA A 315 16.45 5.38 8.24
N ALA A 316 15.21 5.67 8.63
CA ALA A 316 14.08 4.75 8.50
C ALA A 316 13.69 4.51 7.04
N THR A 317 13.60 5.55 6.21
CA THR A 317 13.31 5.42 4.76
C THR A 317 14.34 4.53 4.07
N PHE A 318 15.64 4.80 4.26
CA PHE A 318 16.70 3.99 3.64
C PHE A 318 16.74 2.54 4.17
N SER A 319 16.39 2.33 5.44
CA SER A 319 16.27 0.98 6.03
C SER A 319 15.09 0.21 5.42
N ASP A 320 13.97 0.90 5.18
CA ASP A 320 12.78 0.34 4.58
C ASP A 320 13.00 -0.03 3.10
N ILE A 321 13.58 0.90 2.32
CA ILE A 321 13.99 0.64 0.93
C ILE A 321 14.95 -0.55 0.86
N TYR A 322 15.92 -0.65 1.79
CA TYR A 322 16.84 -1.79 1.81
C TYR A 322 16.10 -3.11 2.04
N SER A 323 15.17 -3.15 3.00
CA SER A 323 14.31 -4.32 3.27
C SER A 323 13.49 -4.72 2.04
N LEU A 324 12.84 -3.76 1.38
CA LEU A 324 12.06 -3.97 0.16
C LEU A 324 12.91 -4.59 -0.96
N LEU A 325 14.13 -4.08 -1.16
CA LEU A 325 15.04 -4.58 -2.19
C LEU A 325 15.59 -5.97 -1.85
N THR A 326 15.87 -6.26 -0.59
CA THR A 326 16.30 -7.60 -0.15
C THR A 326 15.20 -8.64 -0.35
N GLU A 327 13.95 -8.29 -0.03
CA GLU A 327 12.79 -9.16 -0.25
C GLU A 327 12.51 -9.38 -1.74
N LEU A 328 12.51 -8.32 -2.54
CA LEU A 328 12.37 -8.40 -4.00
C LEU A 328 13.49 -9.25 -4.62
N LEU A 329 14.73 -9.11 -4.15
CA LEU A 329 15.85 -9.93 -4.63
C LEU A 329 15.68 -11.41 -4.25
N ALA A 330 15.09 -11.71 -3.10
CA ALA A 330 14.76 -13.08 -2.71
C ALA A 330 13.71 -13.67 -3.66
N LEU A 331 12.68 -12.91 -4.04
CA LEU A 331 11.69 -13.31 -5.04
C LEU A 331 12.32 -13.58 -6.41
N CYS A 332 13.23 -12.71 -6.88
CA CYS A 332 13.95 -12.91 -8.15
C CYS A 332 14.80 -14.19 -8.19
N LYS A 333 15.16 -14.78 -7.04
CA LYS A 333 15.96 -16.01 -6.93
C LYS A 333 15.12 -17.28 -6.90
N GLN A 334 13.81 -17.18 -6.69
CA GLN A 334 12.92 -18.34 -6.64
C GLN A 334 12.70 -18.91 -8.05
N PRO A 335 12.49 -20.24 -8.18
CA PRO A 335 12.14 -20.84 -9.46
C PRO A 335 10.83 -20.23 -9.96
N LYS A 336 10.80 -19.81 -11.24
CA LYS A 336 9.61 -19.18 -11.86
C LYS A 336 8.45 -20.18 -11.85
N THR A 337 7.49 -19.98 -10.97
CA THR A 337 6.27 -20.80 -10.88
C THR A 337 5.13 -20.25 -11.73
N HIS A 338 5.13 -18.96 -12.03
CA HIS A 338 4.15 -18.29 -12.90
C HIS A 338 4.83 -17.19 -13.74
N GLU A 339 4.25 -16.87 -14.91
CA GLU A 339 4.74 -15.91 -15.92
C GLU A 339 4.67 -14.43 -15.48
N THR A 340 4.79 -14.10 -14.20
CA THR A 340 4.86 -12.69 -13.79
C THR A 340 6.20 -12.09 -14.23
N PRO A 341 6.22 -10.97 -14.99
CA PRO A 341 7.44 -10.33 -15.47
C PRO A 341 8.23 -9.73 -14.31
N THR A 342 9.12 -10.52 -13.71
CA THR A 342 9.99 -10.06 -12.62
C THR A 342 11.17 -9.21 -13.12
N PRO A 343 11.58 -8.18 -12.36
CA PRO A 343 12.76 -7.38 -12.71
C PRO A 343 14.03 -8.24 -12.69
N LYS A 344 15.01 -7.87 -13.52
CA LYS A 344 16.29 -8.59 -13.56
C LYS A 344 16.99 -8.51 -12.21
N ALA A 345 17.30 -9.65 -11.60
CA ALA A 345 17.99 -9.75 -10.30
C ALA A 345 19.28 -8.91 -10.23
N SER A 346 20.00 -8.76 -11.35
CA SER A 346 21.23 -7.94 -11.41
C SER A 346 20.98 -6.44 -11.26
N ILE A 347 19.79 -5.96 -11.63
CA ILE A 347 19.37 -4.56 -11.45
C ILE A 347 18.98 -4.36 -9.98
N VAL A 348 18.14 -5.24 -9.42
CA VAL A 348 17.72 -5.19 -8.01
C VAL A 348 18.92 -5.25 -7.06
N HIS A 349 19.86 -6.18 -7.29
CA HIS A 349 21.08 -6.29 -6.51
C HIS A 349 21.98 -5.05 -6.62
N ARG A 350 21.97 -4.34 -7.76
CA ARG A 350 22.69 -3.07 -7.87
C ARG A 350 22.03 -1.97 -7.04
N ALA A 351 20.70 -1.86 -7.13
CA ALA A 351 19.93 -0.93 -6.31
C ALA A 351 20.18 -1.20 -4.82
N GLU A 352 20.10 -2.46 -4.39
CA GLU A 352 20.32 -2.89 -3.01
C GLU A 352 21.71 -2.45 -2.52
N ARG A 353 22.77 -2.70 -3.30
CA ARG A 353 24.13 -2.29 -2.93
C ARG A 353 24.31 -0.77 -2.86
N ARG A 354 23.62 -0.02 -3.72
CA ARG A 354 23.66 1.45 -3.73
C ARG A 354 22.95 2.01 -2.50
N VAL A 355 21.76 1.49 -2.18
CA VAL A 355 21.00 1.82 -0.96
C VAL A 355 21.78 1.45 0.29
N TYR A 356 22.43 0.27 0.33
CA TYR A 356 23.28 -0.14 1.45
C TYR A 356 24.44 0.84 1.71
N PHE A 357 25.11 1.28 0.64
CA PHE A 357 26.17 2.29 0.74
C PHE A 357 25.62 3.62 1.29
N ILE A 358 24.49 4.10 0.74
CA ILE A 358 23.90 5.36 1.18
C ILE A 358 23.38 5.26 2.61
N LEU A 359 22.73 4.17 3.00
CA LEU A 359 22.30 3.91 4.38
C LEU A 359 23.50 3.97 5.34
N SER A 360 24.65 3.39 4.97
CA SER A 360 25.88 3.50 5.78
C SER A 360 26.35 4.95 5.93
N VAL A 361 26.22 5.77 4.87
CA VAL A 361 26.50 7.22 4.92
C VAL A 361 25.51 7.95 5.83
N VAL A 362 24.21 7.70 5.68
CA VAL A 362 23.14 8.30 6.50
C VAL A 362 23.35 7.99 7.98
N LEU A 363 23.61 6.72 8.33
CA LEU A 363 23.87 6.29 9.70
C LEU A 363 25.12 6.98 10.30
N GLN A 364 26.17 7.18 9.50
CA GLN A 364 27.35 7.93 9.94
C GLN A 364 27.07 9.44 10.11
N MET A 365 26.19 10.00 9.27
CA MET A 365 25.78 11.41 9.30
C MET A 365 24.67 11.71 10.30
N GLN A 366 24.13 10.74 11.04
CA GLN A 366 23.02 10.96 11.98
C GLN A 366 23.30 12.05 13.03
N ASN A 367 24.57 12.26 13.40
CA ASN A 367 24.97 13.28 14.36
C ASN A 367 25.26 14.66 13.73
N ASP A 368 25.32 14.76 12.41
CA ASP A 368 25.60 16.01 11.70
C ASP A 368 24.31 16.75 11.37
N ILE A 369 23.74 17.42 12.38
CA ILE A 369 22.49 18.18 12.28
C ILE A 369 22.58 19.30 11.23
N SER A 370 23.78 19.85 11.01
CA SER A 370 23.99 21.00 10.13
C SER A 370 23.72 20.69 8.66
N ALA A 371 24.14 19.50 8.20
CA ALA A 371 23.92 19.04 6.84
C ALA A 371 22.42 18.84 6.56
N TRP A 372 21.68 18.23 7.49
CA TRP A 372 20.24 17.98 7.34
C TRP A 372 19.43 19.27 7.35
N GLN A 373 19.80 20.24 8.21
CA GLN A 373 19.15 21.56 8.25
C GLN A 373 19.32 22.34 6.95
N PHE A 374 20.52 22.29 6.35
CA PHE A 374 20.79 22.93 5.07
C PHE A 374 19.89 22.35 3.97
N ILE A 375 19.77 21.03 3.91
CA ILE A 375 18.90 20.34 2.93
C ILE A 375 17.43 20.71 3.14
N SER A 376 16.95 20.70 4.38
CA SER A 376 15.57 21.06 4.71
C SER A 376 15.26 22.51 4.29
N ALA A 377 16.21 23.44 4.44
CA ALA A 377 16.06 24.82 3.98
C ALA A 377 15.94 24.93 2.45
N ASP A 378 16.77 24.21 1.69
CA ASP A 378 16.72 24.18 0.23
C ASP A 378 15.37 23.62 -0.29
N ILE A 379 14.89 22.52 0.31
CA ILE A 379 13.57 21.94 -0.02
C ILE A 379 12.46 22.95 0.29
N SER A 380 12.56 23.65 1.42
CA SER A 380 11.59 24.69 1.81
C SER A 380 11.55 25.85 0.82
N LEU A 381 12.70 26.28 0.31
CA LEU A 381 12.78 27.33 -0.70
C LEU A 381 12.13 26.88 -2.01
N LEU A 382 12.41 25.64 -2.43
CA LEU A 382 11.82 25.08 -3.64
C LEU A 382 10.30 24.97 -3.53
N LYS A 383 9.78 24.51 -2.39
CA LYS A 383 8.34 24.42 -2.13
C LYS A 383 7.66 25.78 -2.26
N ARG A 384 8.20 26.83 -1.62
CA ARG A 384 7.66 28.20 -1.73
C ARG A 384 7.63 28.71 -3.16
N ARG A 385 8.62 28.34 -3.97
CA ARG A 385 8.65 28.70 -5.39
C ARG A 385 7.51 28.03 -6.15
N PHE A 386 7.29 26.73 -5.98
CA PHE A 386 6.17 26.01 -6.58
C PHE A 386 4.82 26.55 -6.10
N GLU A 387 4.68 26.86 -4.81
CA GLU A 387 3.47 27.49 -4.25
C GLU A 387 3.20 28.86 -4.89
N SER A 388 4.23 29.69 -5.06
CA SER A 388 4.10 31.00 -5.72
C SER A 388 3.75 30.88 -7.20
N GLU A 389 4.39 29.96 -7.92
CA GLU A 389 4.09 29.72 -9.35
C GLU A 389 2.67 29.19 -9.52
N PHE A 390 2.22 28.31 -8.62
CA PHE A 390 0.86 27.79 -8.61
C PHE A 390 -0.18 28.88 -8.30
N GLN A 391 0.08 29.73 -7.30
CA GLN A 391 -0.79 30.87 -6.98
C GLN A 391 -0.87 31.88 -8.12
N ALA A 392 0.22 32.07 -8.88
CA ALA A 392 0.23 32.97 -10.04
C ALA A 392 -0.48 32.38 -11.27
N SER A 393 -0.69 31.05 -11.31
CA SER A 393 -1.38 30.36 -12.41
C SER A 393 -2.90 30.25 -12.23
N LYS A 394 -3.39 30.51 -11.01
CA LYS A 394 -4.82 30.65 -10.68
C LYS A 394 -5.26 32.09 -10.86
#